data_AF-A0A4R2P3X2-F1
#
_entry.id   AF-A0A4R2P3X2-F1
#
_cell.length_a   1.000
_cell.length_b   1.000
_cell.length_c   1.000
_cell.angle_alpha   90.00
_cell.angle_beta   90.00
_cell.angle_gamma   90.00
#
_symmetry.space_group_name_H-M   'P 1'
#
loop_
_entity.id
_entity.type
_entity.pdbx_description
1 polymer ?
#
loop_
_entity_poly.entity_id
_entity_poly.type
_entity_poly.pdbx_seq_one_letter_code
_entity_poly.pdbx_strand_id
1 'polypeptide(L)'
;MINKIPAIYAKYNQKDSPFFRYKQLPIEHRLASLDRIFCFHINVERKNYVAVDFYDGSILYDFKNNITKICDIDLYQKKPFKNTMGRLWGSSRFMSPEEFELGADIDEVTNVFNMGAMAFALLGGELDCSFSKWDAGKNLYEVAAKAVKTTRHQRYSSVEEFYSAWVAAL
;
A
#
# COMPACT_ATOMS: atom_id res chain seq x y z
N MET A 1 31.69 -11.72 -19.29
CA MET A 1 30.51 -12.00 -18.44
C MET A 1 29.92 -10.67 -18.02
N ILE A 2 28.70 -10.35 -18.45
CA ILE A 2 28.02 -9.12 -18.01
C ILE A 2 27.43 -9.43 -16.64
N ASN A 3 27.98 -8.83 -15.57
CA ASN A 3 27.41 -8.90 -14.24
C ASN A 3 26.02 -8.26 -14.27
N LYS A 4 24.97 -9.09 -14.38
CA LYS A 4 23.59 -8.63 -14.22
C LYS A 4 23.41 -8.25 -12.76
N ILE A 5 23.31 -6.95 -12.52
CA ILE A 5 22.83 -6.40 -11.24
C ILE A 5 21.44 -7.01 -10.97
N PRO A 6 21.19 -7.61 -9.80
CA PRO A 6 19.88 -8.16 -9.46
C PRO A 6 18.79 -7.10 -9.60
N ALA A 7 17.62 -7.45 -10.16
CA ALA A 7 16.53 -6.51 -10.41
C ALA A 7 16.09 -5.74 -9.15
N ILE A 8 16.17 -6.38 -7.98
CA ILE A 8 15.93 -5.75 -6.67
C ILE A 8 16.96 -4.66 -6.40
N TYR A 9 18.25 -4.92 -6.59
CA TYR A 9 19.28 -3.90 -6.41
C TYR A 9 19.08 -2.72 -7.37
N ALA A 10 18.73 -2.99 -8.63
CA ALA A 10 18.45 -1.95 -9.61
C ALA A 10 17.29 -1.04 -9.17
N LYS A 11 16.20 -1.61 -8.63
CA LYS A 11 15.04 -0.87 -8.14
C LYS A 11 15.39 0.21 -7.11
N TYR A 12 16.31 -0.09 -6.20
CA TYR A 12 16.64 0.79 -5.06
C TYR A 12 17.86 1.68 -5.26
N ASN A 13 18.69 1.41 -6.28
CA ASN A 13 19.99 2.09 -6.40
C ASN A 13 20.23 2.73 -7.78
N GLN A 14 19.45 2.39 -8.81
CA GLN A 14 19.62 2.99 -10.12
C GLN A 14 18.73 4.22 -10.29
N LYS A 15 19.35 5.31 -10.73
CA LYS A 15 18.68 6.61 -10.96
C LYS A 15 17.55 6.54 -11.97
N ASP A 16 17.58 5.59 -12.89
CA ASP A 16 16.53 5.41 -13.90
C ASP A 16 15.37 4.53 -13.42
N SER A 17 15.50 3.87 -12.26
CA SER A 17 14.40 3.10 -11.68
C SER A 17 13.23 4.04 -11.33
N PRO A 18 12.00 3.75 -11.78
CA PRO A 18 10.83 4.53 -11.39
C PRO A 18 10.67 4.62 -9.87
N PHE A 19 10.92 3.53 -9.14
CA PHE A 19 10.79 3.53 -7.68
C PHE A 19 11.85 4.42 -7.02
N PHE A 20 13.12 4.31 -7.44
CA PHE A 20 14.19 5.19 -6.94
C PHE A 20 13.84 6.66 -7.18
N ARG A 21 13.45 7.01 -8.42
CA ARG A 21 13.04 8.38 -8.78
C ARG A 21 11.86 8.86 -7.95
N TYR A 22 10.86 8.00 -7.75
CA TYR A 22 9.68 8.30 -6.95
C TYR A 22 10.04 8.63 -5.50
N LYS A 23 10.93 7.85 -4.87
CA LYS A 23 11.38 8.12 -3.48
C LYS A 23 12.13 9.44 -3.33
N GLN A 24 12.68 10.00 -4.41
CA GLN A 24 13.31 11.33 -4.41
C GLN A 24 12.32 12.49 -4.61
N LEU A 25 11.03 12.21 -4.83
CA LEU A 25 10.03 13.26 -4.99
C LEU A 25 9.86 14.05 -3.68
N PRO A 26 9.58 15.37 -3.79
CA PRO A 26 9.06 16.16 -2.68
C PRO A 26 7.91 15.44 -1.97
N ILE A 27 7.86 15.61 -0.65
CA ILE A 27 6.93 14.85 0.20
C ILE A 27 5.47 15.08 -0.20
N GLU A 28 5.13 16.29 -0.64
CA GLU A 28 3.81 16.70 -1.11
C GLU A 28 3.31 15.87 -2.31
N HIS A 29 4.19 15.49 -3.24
CA HIS A 29 3.81 14.67 -4.38
C HIS A 29 3.58 13.21 -3.99
N ARG A 30 4.32 12.73 -3.00
CA ARG A 30 4.15 11.37 -2.45
C ARG A 30 2.87 11.29 -1.61
N LEU A 31 2.55 12.33 -0.84
CA LEU A 31 1.29 12.46 -0.12
C LEU A 31 0.10 12.55 -1.07
N ALA A 32 0.18 13.34 -2.14
CA ALA A 32 -0.86 13.42 -3.16
C ALA A 32 -1.09 12.06 -3.88
N SER A 33 -0.04 11.27 -4.05
CA SER A 33 -0.17 9.90 -4.58
C SER A 33 -0.93 8.98 -3.64
N LEU A 34 -0.61 9.03 -2.33
CA LEU A 34 -1.33 8.26 -1.32
C LEU A 34 -2.79 8.69 -1.21
N ASP A 35 -3.08 9.99 -1.28
CA ASP A 35 -4.45 10.51 -1.33
C ASP A 35 -5.26 9.87 -2.48
N ARG A 36 -4.68 9.81 -3.68
CA ARG A 36 -5.30 9.18 -4.85
C ARG A 36 -5.51 7.68 -4.66
N ILE A 37 -4.54 6.99 -4.05
CA ILE A 37 -4.60 5.57 -3.74
C ILE A 37 -5.73 5.29 -2.74
N PHE A 38 -5.78 6.03 -1.64
CA PHE A 38 -6.78 5.84 -0.60
C PHE A 38 -8.19 6.15 -1.12
N CYS A 39 -8.38 7.28 -1.82
CA CYS A 39 -9.66 7.62 -2.44
C CYS A 39 -10.16 6.55 -3.41
N PHE A 40 -9.27 5.94 -4.19
CA PHE A 40 -9.65 4.83 -5.08
C PHE A 40 -10.13 3.62 -4.27
N HIS A 41 -9.42 3.24 -3.22
CA HIS A 41 -9.77 2.06 -2.41
C HIS A 41 -11.04 2.28 -1.58
N ILE A 42 -11.34 3.51 -1.16
CA ILE A 42 -12.67 3.87 -0.62
C ILE A 42 -13.76 3.56 -1.65
N ASN A 43 -13.55 3.95 -2.92
CA ASN A 43 -14.53 3.66 -3.97
C ASN A 43 -14.64 2.16 -4.26
N VAL A 44 -13.55 1.40 -4.20
CA VAL A 44 -13.55 -0.08 -4.31
C VAL A 44 -14.45 -0.68 -3.22
N GLU A 45 -14.27 -0.27 -1.96
CA GLU A 45 -15.10 -0.74 -0.85
C GLU A 45 -16.57 -0.38 -1.01
N ARG A 46 -16.88 0.86 -1.40
CA ARG A 46 -18.24 1.34 -1.68
C ARG A 46 -18.91 0.61 -2.86
N LYS A 47 -18.12 0.08 -3.79
CA LYS A 47 -18.61 -0.79 -4.88
C LYS A 47 -18.74 -2.25 -4.46
N ASN A 48 -18.54 -2.55 -3.17
CA ASN A 48 -18.61 -3.88 -2.60
C ASN A 48 -17.53 -4.84 -3.13
N TYR A 49 -16.32 -4.30 -3.35
CA TYR A 49 -15.12 -5.07 -3.71
C TYR A 49 -14.06 -5.00 -2.59
N VAL A 50 -13.10 -5.91 -2.65
CA VAL A 50 -11.86 -5.93 -1.85
C VAL A 50 -10.66 -6.07 -2.77
N ALA A 51 -9.53 -5.45 -2.40
CA ALA A 51 -8.31 -5.55 -3.17
C ALA A 51 -7.70 -6.95 -2.99
N VAL A 52 -7.20 -7.50 -4.09
CA VAL A 52 -6.38 -8.72 -4.12
C VAL A 52 -5.22 -8.44 -5.06
N ASP A 53 -4.02 -8.85 -4.68
CA ASP A 53 -2.78 -8.61 -5.43
C ASP A 53 -2.46 -7.11 -5.65
N PHE A 54 -2.82 -6.24 -4.69
CA PHE A 54 -2.42 -4.83 -4.72
C PHE A 54 -1.03 -4.62 -4.14
N TYR A 55 -0.12 -4.02 -4.90
CA TYR A 55 1.26 -3.70 -4.47
C TYR A 55 1.82 -2.49 -5.22
N ASP A 56 3.10 -2.14 -4.97
CA ASP A 56 3.75 -0.99 -5.61
C ASP A 56 3.87 -1.08 -7.15
N GLY A 57 3.77 -2.28 -7.72
CA GLY A 57 3.68 -2.47 -9.18
C GLY A 57 2.34 -2.05 -9.78
N SER A 58 1.29 -1.96 -8.97
CA SER A 58 -0.05 -1.50 -9.37
C SER A 58 -0.13 0.04 -9.49
N ILE A 59 0.96 0.76 -9.17
CA ILE A 59 1.01 2.22 -9.16
C ILE A 59 1.78 2.75 -10.37
N LEU A 60 1.11 3.57 -11.18
CA LEU A 60 1.71 4.29 -12.30
C LEU A 60 1.84 5.76 -11.92
N TYR A 61 3.07 6.27 -11.93
CA TYR A 61 3.36 7.68 -11.65
C TYR A 61 3.89 8.40 -12.88
N ASP A 62 3.18 9.43 -13.33
CA ASP A 62 3.63 10.35 -14.37
C ASP A 62 4.48 11.47 -13.75
N PHE A 63 5.80 11.35 -13.87
CA PHE A 63 6.77 12.33 -13.36
C PHE A 63 6.69 13.71 -14.02
N LYS A 64 6.09 13.83 -15.21
CA LYS A 64 6.00 15.11 -15.91
C LYS A 64 4.83 15.93 -15.39
N ASN A 65 3.71 15.28 -15.10
CA ASN A 65 2.46 15.95 -14.73
C ASN A 65 2.07 15.73 -13.25
N ASN A 66 2.85 14.95 -12.50
CA ASN A 66 2.58 14.55 -11.12
C ASN A 66 1.22 13.84 -10.95
N ILE A 67 0.93 12.90 -11.86
CA ILE A 67 -0.34 12.16 -11.86
C ILE A 67 -0.11 10.72 -11.42
N THR A 68 -0.89 10.29 -10.43
CA THR A 68 -0.92 8.91 -9.93
C THR A 68 -2.14 8.17 -10.49
N LYS A 69 -1.89 7.01 -11.09
CA LYS A 69 -2.92 6.09 -11.59
C LYS A 69 -2.71 4.71 -11.00
N ILE A 70 -3.79 3.94 -10.97
CA ILE A 70 -3.81 2.57 -10.48
C ILE A 70 -4.15 1.66 -11.66
N CYS A 71 -3.43 0.55 -11.77
CA CYS A 71 -3.65 -0.52 -12.72
C CYS A 71 -3.72 -1.87 -11.99
N ASP A 72 -3.84 -2.97 -12.73
CA ASP A 72 -3.74 -4.33 -12.17
C ASP A 72 -4.81 -4.61 -11.10
N ILE A 73 -6.07 -4.36 -11.46
CA ILE A 73 -7.24 -4.49 -10.58
C ILE A 73 -8.15 -5.66 -10.97
N ASP A 74 -7.75 -6.44 -11.97
CA ASP A 74 -8.51 -7.56 -12.53
C ASP A 74 -8.68 -8.72 -11.55
N LEU A 75 -7.79 -8.84 -10.56
CA LEU A 75 -7.91 -9.82 -9.48
C LEU A 75 -8.80 -9.39 -8.31
N TYR A 76 -9.26 -8.14 -8.28
CA TYR A 76 -10.11 -7.64 -7.18
C TYR A 76 -11.40 -8.46 -7.10
N GLN A 77 -11.82 -8.75 -5.87
CA GLN A 77 -12.92 -9.68 -5.62
C GLN A 77 -14.15 -8.96 -5.09
N LYS A 78 -15.33 -9.44 -5.50
CA LYS A 78 -16.60 -8.95 -4.96
C LYS A 78 -16.80 -9.53 -3.55
N LYS A 79 -17.26 -8.71 -2.62
CA LYS A 79 -17.58 -9.14 -1.25
C LYS A 79 -18.93 -9.89 -1.18
N PRO A 80 -19.08 -10.87 -0.28
CA PRO A 80 -18.06 -11.37 0.66
C PRO A 80 -17.01 -12.22 -0.06
N PHE A 81 -15.75 -12.13 0.38
CA PHE A 81 -14.64 -12.91 -0.16
C PHE A 81 -13.83 -13.56 0.97
N LYS A 82 -13.43 -14.81 0.75
CA LYS A 82 -12.59 -15.58 1.67
C LYS A 82 -11.31 -16.01 0.96
N ASN A 83 -10.22 -16.13 1.70
CA ASN A 83 -8.99 -16.68 1.16
C ASN A 83 -9.20 -18.16 0.80
N THR A 84 -9.24 -18.47 -0.50
CA THR A 84 -9.49 -19.82 -1.01
C THR A 84 -8.24 -20.65 -1.24
N MET A 85 -7.05 -20.06 -1.07
CA MET A 85 -5.78 -20.64 -1.51
C MET A 85 -4.81 -20.93 -0.36
N GLY A 86 -5.06 -20.40 0.84
CA GLY A 86 -4.13 -20.45 1.97
C GLY A 86 -3.01 -19.42 1.85
N ARG A 87 -2.56 -19.08 0.63
CA ARG A 87 -1.80 -17.87 0.35
C ARG A 87 -2.35 -17.24 -0.92
N LEU A 88 -2.96 -16.05 -0.83
CA LEU A 88 -3.44 -15.33 -2.00
C LEU A 88 -2.26 -14.84 -2.87
N TRP A 89 -2.55 -14.48 -4.11
CA TRP A 89 -1.61 -13.75 -4.97
C TRP A 89 -1.26 -12.40 -4.33
N GLY A 90 -0.03 -11.95 -4.49
CA GLY A 90 0.44 -10.77 -3.78
C GLY A 90 1.94 -10.74 -3.50
N SER A 91 2.49 -9.54 -3.52
CA SER A 91 3.80 -9.27 -2.92
C SER A 91 3.68 -9.30 -1.39
N SER A 92 4.44 -10.19 -0.73
CA SER A 92 4.43 -10.30 0.74
C SER A 92 4.76 -8.99 1.48
N ARG A 93 5.31 -7.98 0.80
CA ARG A 93 5.56 -6.65 1.36
C ARG A 93 4.27 -5.88 1.69
N PHE A 94 3.17 -6.23 1.05
CA PHE A 94 1.89 -5.53 1.15
C PHE A 94 0.78 -6.40 1.74
N MET A 95 0.99 -7.72 1.78
CA MET A 95 -0.02 -8.67 2.24
C MET A 95 -0.19 -8.65 3.76
N SER A 96 -1.44 -8.60 4.18
CA SER A 96 -1.87 -8.77 5.56
C SER A 96 -1.79 -10.23 6.02
N PRO A 97 -1.77 -10.51 7.35
CA PRO A 97 -1.70 -11.88 7.87
C PRO A 97 -2.80 -12.81 7.36
N GLU A 98 -4.04 -12.33 7.24
CA GLU A 98 -5.19 -13.10 6.76
C GLU A 98 -5.07 -13.54 5.28
N GLU A 99 -4.27 -12.85 4.47
CA GLU A 99 -4.00 -13.25 3.08
C GLU A 99 -3.09 -14.49 3.01
N PHE A 100 -2.55 -14.93 4.15
CA PHE A 100 -1.81 -16.17 4.35
C PHE A 100 -2.58 -17.25 5.15
N GLU A 101 -3.89 -17.07 5.37
CA GLU A 101 -4.71 -18.00 6.15
C GLU A 101 -5.90 -18.53 5.33
N LEU A 102 -5.94 -19.86 5.12
CA LEU A 102 -7.02 -20.49 4.36
C LEU A 102 -8.37 -20.30 5.07
N GLY A 103 -9.36 -19.81 4.34
CA GLY A 103 -10.72 -19.59 4.83
C GLY A 103 -10.93 -18.26 5.57
N ALA A 104 -9.87 -17.49 5.81
CA ALA A 104 -9.95 -16.19 6.45
C ALA A 104 -10.78 -15.20 5.62
N ASP A 105 -11.49 -14.31 6.31
CA ASP A 105 -12.23 -13.23 5.68
C ASP A 105 -11.28 -12.17 5.12
N ILE A 106 -11.53 -11.78 3.87
CA ILE A 106 -10.79 -10.75 3.16
C ILE A 106 -11.76 -9.60 2.90
N ASP A 107 -11.57 -8.52 3.63
CA ASP A 107 -12.55 -7.44 3.78
C ASP A 107 -11.88 -6.07 3.90
N GLU A 108 -12.65 -5.05 4.31
CA GLU A 108 -12.18 -3.68 4.47
C GLU A 108 -11.00 -3.56 5.44
N VAL A 109 -10.98 -4.36 6.50
CA VAL A 109 -9.88 -4.36 7.48
C VAL A 109 -8.60 -4.89 6.82
N THR A 110 -8.73 -5.84 5.89
CA THR A 110 -7.61 -6.32 5.05
C THR A 110 -7.05 -5.20 4.18
N ASN A 111 -7.91 -4.48 3.47
CA ASN A 111 -7.50 -3.32 2.67
C ASN A 111 -6.78 -2.25 3.53
N VAL A 112 -7.23 -1.99 4.75
CA VAL A 112 -6.57 -1.04 5.67
C VAL A 112 -5.11 -1.42 5.88
N PHE A 113 -4.80 -2.70 6.06
CA PHE A 113 -3.42 -3.16 6.17
C PHE A 113 -2.65 -2.88 4.87
N ASN A 114 -3.21 -3.23 3.71
CA ASN A 114 -2.56 -2.97 2.42
C ASN A 114 -2.29 -1.46 2.21
N MET A 115 -3.21 -0.59 2.65
CA MET A 115 -3.04 0.87 2.57
C MET A 115 -1.93 1.38 3.51
N GLY A 116 -1.86 0.84 4.73
CA GLY A 116 -0.76 1.11 5.65
C GLY A 116 0.60 0.66 5.09
N ALA A 117 0.67 -0.54 4.53
CA ALA A 117 1.87 -1.07 3.89
C ALA A 117 2.29 -0.20 2.68
N MET A 118 1.32 0.26 1.88
CA MET A 118 1.57 1.22 0.81
C MET A 118 2.11 2.56 1.33
N ALA A 119 1.59 3.07 2.45
CA ALA A 119 2.13 4.27 3.08
C ALA A 119 3.60 4.10 3.49
N PHE A 120 3.96 2.98 4.10
CA PHE A 120 5.36 2.67 4.43
C PHE A 120 6.23 2.43 3.19
N ALA A 121 5.68 1.93 2.09
CA ALA A 121 6.44 1.80 0.85
C ALA A 121 6.78 3.16 0.22
N LEU A 122 5.84 4.11 0.24
CA LEU A 122 6.00 5.40 -0.44
C LEU A 122 6.68 6.45 0.45
N LEU A 123 6.44 6.42 1.76
CA LEU A 123 6.93 7.40 2.73
C LEU A 123 7.89 6.82 3.78
N GLY A 124 8.15 5.51 3.75
CA GLY A 124 8.90 4.84 4.82
C GLY A 124 9.98 3.90 4.32
N GLY A 125 10.32 2.96 5.21
CA GLY A 125 11.25 1.85 4.99
C GLY A 125 10.59 0.54 4.56
N GLU A 126 9.40 0.58 3.93
CA GLU A 126 8.62 -0.59 3.53
C GLU A 126 8.31 -1.54 4.71
N LEU A 127 8.87 -2.76 4.70
CA LEU A 127 8.71 -3.75 5.76
C LEU A 127 9.28 -3.29 7.10
N ASP A 128 10.26 -2.38 7.07
CA ASP A 128 10.74 -1.72 8.27
C ASP A 128 9.87 -0.49 8.55
N CYS A 129 8.82 -0.72 9.31
CA CYS A 129 7.85 0.28 9.75
C CYS A 129 8.34 1.12 10.95
N SER A 130 9.67 1.24 11.16
CA SER A 130 10.23 2.10 12.20
C SER A 130 10.11 3.58 11.84
N PHE A 131 9.87 4.41 12.86
CA PHE A 131 9.77 5.87 12.66
C PHE A 131 11.08 6.48 12.13
N SER A 132 12.23 5.88 12.41
CA SER A 132 13.54 6.36 11.92
C SER A 132 13.70 6.29 10.40
N LYS A 133 12.86 5.51 9.71
CA LYS A 133 12.82 5.42 8.25
C LYS A 133 11.63 6.16 7.63
N TRP A 134 10.85 6.88 8.44
CA TRP A 134 9.67 7.59 8.00
C TRP A 134 10.01 9.01 7.53
N ASP A 135 9.53 9.37 6.35
CA ASP A 135 9.85 10.62 5.67
C ASP A 135 8.83 11.75 5.94
N ALA A 136 7.69 11.44 6.59
CA ALA A 136 6.60 12.40 6.81
C ALA A 136 6.40 12.76 8.31
N GLY A 137 5.33 13.47 8.62
CA GLY A 137 5.02 13.88 10.00
C GLY A 137 4.74 12.70 10.94
N LYS A 138 4.98 12.90 12.24
CA LYS A 138 4.74 11.91 13.31
C LYS A 138 3.27 11.44 13.37
N ASN A 139 2.32 12.34 13.18
CA ASN A 139 0.90 11.99 13.23
C ASN A 139 0.52 11.00 12.11
N LEU A 140 1.03 11.23 10.89
CA LEU A 140 0.83 10.30 9.77
C LEU A 140 1.50 8.95 10.01
N TYR A 141 2.66 8.94 10.66
CA TYR A 141 3.30 7.70 11.08
C TYR A 141 2.42 6.89 12.03
N GLU A 142 1.84 7.53 13.05
CA GLU A 142 0.95 6.86 14.01
C GLU A 142 -0.29 6.26 13.32
N VAL A 143 -0.85 6.97 12.34
CA VAL A 143 -1.95 6.46 11.51
C VAL A 143 -1.53 5.23 10.69
N ALA A 144 -0.41 5.30 9.98
CA ALA A 144 0.11 4.18 9.18
C ALA A 144 0.47 2.97 10.07
N ALA A 145 1.12 3.20 11.22
CA ALA A 145 1.52 2.18 12.17
C ALA A 145 0.32 1.44 12.78
N LYS A 146 -0.81 2.12 13.00
CA LYS A 146 -2.07 1.48 13.41
C LYS A 146 -2.64 0.60 12.29
N ALA A 147 -2.57 1.05 11.04
CA ALA A 147 -3.11 0.32 9.90
C ALA A 147 -2.41 -1.02 9.66
N VAL A 148 -1.10 -1.12 9.92
CA VAL A 148 -0.30 -2.35 9.71
C VAL A 148 -0.21 -3.27 10.94
N LYS A 149 -1.08 -3.11 11.95
CA LYS A 149 -1.13 -4.03 13.10
C LYS A 149 -1.47 -5.45 12.63
N THR A 150 -0.69 -6.42 13.10
CA THR A 150 -0.93 -7.86 12.84
C THR A 150 -2.33 -8.27 13.28
N THR A 151 -2.75 -7.80 14.45
CA THR A 151 -4.07 -8.08 14.99
C THR A 151 -5.14 -7.19 14.33
N ARG A 152 -6.04 -7.81 13.56
CA ARG A 152 -7.09 -7.14 12.77
C ARG A 152 -7.89 -6.09 13.53
N HIS A 153 -8.41 -6.42 14.71
CA HIS A 153 -9.27 -5.52 15.50
C HIS A 153 -8.53 -4.31 16.10
N GLN A 154 -7.20 -4.23 15.96
CA GLN A 154 -6.41 -3.06 16.35
C GLN A 154 -6.23 -2.06 15.20
N ARG A 155 -6.66 -2.41 13.98
CA ARG A 155 -6.64 -1.51 12.81
C ARG A 155 -7.91 -0.64 12.78
N TYR A 156 -8.02 0.19 11.75
CA TYR A 156 -9.27 0.85 11.39
C TYR A 156 -10.25 -0.16 10.78
N SER A 157 -11.55 0.09 10.93
CA SER A 157 -12.61 -0.79 10.43
C SER A 157 -12.84 -0.71 8.92
N SER A 158 -12.40 0.38 8.28
CA SER A 158 -12.49 0.56 6.83
C SER A 158 -11.41 1.50 6.29
N VAL A 159 -11.19 1.49 4.96
CA VAL A 159 -10.27 2.44 4.33
C VAL A 159 -10.79 3.88 4.48
N GLU A 160 -12.11 4.08 4.55
CA GLU A 160 -12.70 5.40 4.80
C GLU A 160 -12.39 5.92 6.21
N GLU A 161 -12.45 5.09 7.25
CA GLU A 161 -12.05 5.47 8.61
C GLU A 161 -10.55 5.75 8.68
N PHE A 162 -9.72 4.88 8.09
CA PHE A 162 -8.28 5.08 7.98
C PHE A 162 -7.93 6.39 7.28
N TYR A 163 -8.57 6.68 6.15
CA TYR A 163 -8.33 7.90 5.38
C TYR A 163 -8.82 9.15 6.11
N SER A 164 -9.92 9.07 6.85
CA SER A 164 -10.37 10.18 7.70
C SER A 164 -9.33 10.51 8.78
N ALA A 165 -8.74 9.50 9.41
CA ALA A 165 -7.65 9.69 10.37
C ALA A 165 -6.38 10.22 9.70
N TRP A 166 -6.09 9.78 8.46
CA TRP A 166 -4.97 10.28 7.66
C TRP A 166 -5.11 11.77 7.36
N VAL A 167 -6.27 12.21 6.88
CA VAL A 167 -6.55 13.62 6.56
C VAL A 167 -6.50 14.49 7.80
N ALA A 168 -7.01 14.01 8.94
CA ALA A 168 -6.92 14.74 10.22
C ALA A 168 -5.47 14.90 10.74
N ALA A 169 -4.53 14.10 10.23
CA ALA A 169 -3.13 14.08 10.62
C ALA A 169 -2.18 14.82 9.65
N LEU A 170 -2.69 15.29 8.50
CA LEU A 170 -1.97 16.13 7.53
C LEU A 170 -1.81 17.56 8.06
#